data_AF-A0A640TA07-F1
#
_entry.id   AF-A0A640TA07-F1
#
_cell.length_a   1.000
_cell.length_b   1.000
_cell.length_c   1.000
_cell.angle_alpha   90.00
_cell.angle_beta   90.00
_cell.angle_gamma   90.00
#
_symmetry.space_group_name_H-M   'P 1'
#
loop_
_entity.id
_entity.type
_entity.pdbx_description
1 polymer ?
#
loop_
_entity_poly.entity_id
_entity_poly.type
_entity_poly.pdbx_seq_one_letter_code
_entity_poly.pdbx_strand_id
1 'polypeptide(L)'
;MKSDAGPPAGQAGGWDAEAVRARIGELARQDPEFTRFGSDEHGYRLTPPLPEAALRAFEERYAVRLPDSYRAFLARVGGSGAGPQYGLLPLDEPLPVESEDAVDDLREQDRRPGFLAAPFPLRGEWRGSPAERFDEEAERARVAGSLVIAESGCGEFVRLVVTGPSAGQIWFDDMTWDHIRPGPDFRDWYLSWLLR
;
A
#
# COMPACT_ATOMS: atom_id res chain seq x y z
N MET A 1 -16.24 -44.01 -3.55
CA MET A 1 -16.61 -42.65 -3.09
C MET A 1 -15.31 -41.93 -2.80
N LYS A 2 -14.97 -40.93 -3.62
CA LYS A 2 -13.78 -40.09 -3.41
C LYS A 2 -14.18 -39.05 -2.36
N SER A 3 -13.56 -39.12 -1.18
CA SER A 3 -13.70 -38.08 -0.17
C SER A 3 -12.82 -36.92 -0.57
N ASP A 4 -13.48 -35.81 -0.88
CA ASP A 4 -12.89 -34.54 -1.25
C ASP A 4 -12.23 -33.96 0.02
N ALA A 5 -10.89 -33.97 0.04
CA ALA A 5 -10.14 -33.26 1.07
C ALA A 5 -10.13 -31.79 0.65
N GLY A 6 -10.99 -30.99 1.26
CA GLY A 6 -10.88 -29.53 1.20
C GLY A 6 -9.48 -29.08 1.63
N PRO A 7 -8.98 -27.95 1.11
CA PRO A 7 -7.61 -27.52 1.34
C PRO A 7 -7.40 -27.25 2.85
N PRO A 8 -6.23 -27.62 3.40
CA PRO A 8 -5.96 -27.45 4.82
C PRO A 8 -5.91 -25.97 5.18
N ALA A 9 -6.63 -25.59 6.22
CA ALA A 9 -6.47 -24.31 6.89
C ALA A 9 -5.09 -24.29 7.58
N GLY A 10 -4.22 -23.35 7.19
CA GLY A 10 -2.96 -23.10 7.91
C GLY A 10 -1.72 -22.78 7.08
N GLN A 11 -1.78 -21.84 6.14
CA GLN A 11 -0.61 -21.05 5.71
C GLN A 11 -0.96 -19.57 5.81
N ALA A 12 -0.89 -19.01 7.02
CA ALA A 12 -1.13 -17.59 7.24
C ALA A 12 -0.03 -16.74 6.56
N GLY A 13 -0.40 -16.05 5.48
CA GLY A 13 0.34 -14.89 4.96
C GLY A 13 1.46 -15.16 3.95
N GLY A 14 1.16 -15.93 2.88
CA GLY A 14 1.74 -16.06 1.52
C GLY A 14 3.10 -15.48 1.06
N TRP A 15 3.97 -14.99 1.94
CA TRP A 15 5.24 -14.34 1.59
C TRP A 15 6.43 -15.24 1.91
N ASP A 16 7.25 -15.51 0.90
CA ASP A 16 8.60 -16.02 1.09
C ASP A 16 9.55 -14.83 1.24
N ALA A 17 9.79 -14.43 2.50
CA ALA A 17 10.54 -13.23 2.81
C ALA A 17 12.01 -13.33 2.39
N GLU A 18 12.58 -14.54 2.41
CA GLU A 18 13.94 -14.77 1.94
C GLU A 18 14.01 -14.62 0.43
N ALA A 19 13.12 -15.28 -0.31
CA ALA A 19 13.07 -15.18 -1.77
C ALA A 19 12.81 -13.74 -2.24
N VAL A 20 11.92 -13.00 -1.58
CA VAL A 20 11.65 -11.60 -1.91
C VAL A 20 12.90 -10.74 -1.71
N ARG A 21 13.56 -10.82 -0.54
CA ARG A 21 14.80 -10.07 -0.30
C ARG A 21 15.92 -10.46 -1.25
N ALA A 22 16.06 -11.75 -1.56
CA ALA A 22 17.04 -12.24 -2.51
C ALA A 22 16.79 -11.66 -3.92
N ARG A 23 15.51 -11.61 -4.34
CA ARG A 23 15.13 -11.03 -5.63
C ARG A 23 15.40 -9.53 -5.70
N ILE A 24 15.11 -8.77 -4.63
CA ILE A 24 15.44 -7.34 -4.55
C ILE A 24 16.96 -7.14 -4.66
N GLY A 25 17.76 -7.97 -3.99
CA GLY A 25 19.22 -7.94 -4.11
C GLY A 25 19.72 -8.21 -5.53
N GLU A 26 19.08 -9.12 -6.26
CA GLU A 26 19.39 -9.37 -7.66
C GLU A 26 18.99 -8.17 -8.55
N LEU A 27 17.84 -7.54 -8.31
CA LEU A 27 17.46 -6.33 -9.03
C LEU A 27 18.49 -5.21 -8.82
N ALA A 28 18.95 -5.00 -7.58
CA ALA A 28 19.99 -4.02 -7.25
C ALA A 28 21.31 -4.29 -8.00
N ARG A 29 21.70 -5.56 -8.13
CA ARG A 29 22.91 -5.96 -8.85
C ARG A 29 22.78 -5.76 -10.37
N GLN A 30 21.56 -5.87 -10.89
CA GLN A 30 21.25 -5.67 -12.32
C GLN A 30 21.09 -4.20 -12.70
N ASP A 31 20.88 -3.32 -11.72
CA ASP A 31 20.61 -1.90 -11.94
C ASP A 31 21.48 -1.01 -11.03
N PRO A 32 22.82 -1.07 -11.21
CA PRO A 32 23.76 -0.33 -10.36
C PRO A 32 23.70 1.19 -10.55
N GLU A 33 23.11 1.66 -11.65
CA GLU A 33 22.95 3.09 -11.98
C GLU A 33 21.54 3.61 -11.69
N PHE A 34 20.67 2.80 -11.06
CA PHE A 34 19.30 3.16 -10.69
C PHE A 34 18.46 3.70 -11.88
N THR A 35 18.53 2.99 -12.99
CA THR A 35 17.85 3.36 -14.24
C THR A 35 16.41 2.88 -14.31
N ARG A 36 16.01 1.92 -13.46
CA ARG A 36 14.60 1.51 -13.39
C ARG A 36 13.78 2.59 -12.69
N PHE A 37 12.54 2.78 -13.14
CA PHE A 37 11.63 3.77 -12.56
C PHE A 37 11.50 3.59 -11.03
N GLY A 38 11.79 4.68 -10.30
CA GLY A 38 11.73 4.78 -8.83
C GLY A 38 12.88 4.11 -8.07
N SER A 39 13.83 3.49 -8.78
CA SER A 39 14.95 2.80 -8.14
C SER A 39 15.98 3.74 -7.53
N ASP A 40 16.06 4.98 -7.99
CA ASP A 40 16.87 6.06 -7.43
C ASP A 40 16.31 6.55 -6.08
N GLU A 41 14.99 6.53 -5.93
CA GLU A 41 14.31 6.85 -4.67
C GLU A 41 14.51 5.76 -3.61
N HIS A 42 14.07 4.53 -3.90
CA HIS A 42 14.08 3.46 -2.89
C HIS A 42 15.44 2.72 -2.80
N GLY A 43 16.33 2.88 -3.79
CA GLY A 43 17.69 2.32 -3.81
C GLY A 43 17.77 0.80 -3.64
N TYR A 44 16.71 0.07 -4.01
CA TYR A 44 16.47 -1.35 -3.68
C TYR A 44 16.67 -1.72 -2.19
N ARG A 45 16.46 -0.77 -1.26
CA ARG A 45 16.61 -1.00 0.19
C ARG A 45 15.27 -1.11 0.88
N LEU A 46 15.06 -2.20 1.61
CA LEU A 46 13.97 -2.34 2.58
C LEU A 46 14.43 -1.86 3.94
N THR A 47 13.53 -1.20 4.68
CA THR A 47 13.70 -1.05 6.12
C THR A 47 13.42 -2.39 6.83
N PRO A 48 13.94 -2.60 8.05
CA PRO A 48 13.69 -3.83 8.80
C PRO A 48 12.19 -4.11 8.98
N PRO A 49 11.77 -5.39 9.08
CA PRO A 49 10.39 -5.73 9.40
C PRO A 49 9.94 -5.10 10.72
N LEU A 50 8.66 -4.69 10.77
CA LEU A 50 8.08 -4.05 11.93
C LEU A 50 7.81 -5.07 13.06
N PRO A 51 8.06 -4.70 14.34
CA PRO A 51 7.70 -5.55 15.45
C PRO A 51 6.19 -5.66 15.59
N GLU A 52 5.72 -6.82 16.05
CA GLU A 52 4.30 -7.10 16.27
C GLU A 52 3.61 -6.04 17.16
N ALA A 53 4.34 -5.47 18.12
CA ALA A 53 3.83 -4.39 18.97
C ALA A 53 3.54 -3.09 18.21
N ALA A 54 4.35 -2.75 17.20
CA ALA A 54 4.12 -1.55 16.38
C ALA A 54 2.90 -1.76 15.46
N LEU A 55 2.77 -2.95 14.87
CA LEU A 55 1.59 -3.30 14.07
C LEU A 55 0.31 -3.25 14.90
N ARG A 56 0.33 -3.82 16.11
CA ARG A 56 -0.80 -3.76 17.05
C ARG A 56 -1.12 -2.34 17.47
N ALA A 57 -0.11 -1.54 17.80
CA ALA A 57 -0.30 -0.15 18.20
C ALA A 57 -0.98 0.65 17.09
N PHE A 58 -0.58 0.45 15.82
CA PHE A 58 -1.22 1.07 14.67
C PHE A 58 -2.69 0.61 14.51
N GLU A 59 -2.93 -0.71 14.55
CA GLU A 59 -4.27 -1.30 14.43
C GLU A 59 -5.21 -0.79 15.54
N GLU A 60 -4.74 -0.73 16.78
CA GLU A 60 -5.49 -0.22 17.94
C GLU A 60 -5.76 1.29 17.83
N ARG A 61 -4.73 2.08 17.49
CA ARG A 61 -4.82 3.55 17.37
C ARG A 61 -5.88 3.98 16.37
N TYR A 62 -5.99 3.28 15.25
CA TYR A 62 -6.89 3.63 14.16
C TYR A 62 -8.13 2.74 14.06
N ALA A 63 -8.35 1.85 15.03
CA ALA A 63 -9.47 0.91 15.10
C ALA A 63 -9.65 0.10 13.79
N VAL A 64 -8.54 -0.38 13.22
CA VAL A 64 -8.49 -1.10 11.95
C VAL A 64 -7.80 -2.45 12.14
N ARG A 65 -8.09 -3.41 11.26
CA ARG A 65 -7.26 -4.60 11.09
C ARG A 65 -6.58 -4.51 9.74
N LEU A 66 -5.26 -4.55 9.72
CA LEU A 66 -4.53 -4.50 8.46
C LEU A 66 -4.83 -5.76 7.64
N PRO A 67 -4.97 -5.66 6.30
CA PRO A 67 -5.14 -6.83 5.46
C PRO A 67 -4.01 -7.85 5.67
N ASP A 68 -4.36 -9.13 5.84
CA ASP A 68 -3.44 -10.20 6.26
C ASP A 68 -2.14 -10.22 5.46
N SER A 69 -2.23 -10.05 4.13
CA SER A 69 -1.06 -10.04 3.26
C SER A 69 -0.13 -8.86 3.50
N TYR A 70 -0.67 -7.65 3.67
CA TYR A 70 0.11 -6.44 3.94
C TYR A 70 0.73 -6.49 5.33
N ARG A 71 -0.06 -6.91 6.34
CA ARG A 71 0.42 -7.10 7.70
C ARG A 71 1.56 -8.13 7.77
N ALA A 72 1.43 -9.24 7.05
CA ALA A 72 2.48 -10.26 6.98
C ALA A 72 3.75 -9.76 6.27
N PHE A 73 3.60 -8.95 5.21
CA PHE A 73 4.73 -8.30 4.54
C PHE A 73 5.49 -7.41 5.52
N LEU A 74 4.79 -6.50 6.22
CA LEU A 74 5.41 -5.60 7.19
C LEU A 74 6.11 -6.35 8.32
N ALA A 75 5.53 -7.45 8.80
CA ALA A 75 6.07 -8.24 9.90
C ALA A 75 7.27 -9.13 9.51
N ARG A 76 7.42 -9.49 8.22
CA ARG A 76 8.38 -10.54 7.81
C ARG A 76 9.33 -10.12 6.71
N VAL A 77 8.93 -9.24 5.80
CA VAL A 77 9.68 -8.85 4.59
C VAL A 77 10.43 -7.55 4.83
N GLY A 78 9.72 -6.46 5.13
CA GLY A 78 10.28 -5.13 5.41
C GLY A 78 9.19 -4.12 5.78
N GLY A 79 9.55 -3.07 6.50
CA GLY A 79 8.60 -2.06 6.99
C GLY A 79 8.23 -0.96 5.98
N SER A 80 9.09 -0.73 5.00
CA SER A 80 9.00 0.29 3.95
C SER A 80 10.18 0.17 2.97
N GLY A 81 10.25 1.06 1.98
CA GLY A 81 11.37 1.15 1.04
C GLY A 81 11.11 0.38 -0.24
N ALA A 82 12.06 -0.43 -0.69
CA ALA A 82 12.04 -1.09 -1.99
C ALA A 82 10.68 -1.68 -2.36
N GLY A 83 10.18 -1.30 -3.53
CA GLY A 83 8.87 -1.70 -4.03
C GLY A 83 8.54 -1.01 -5.36
N PRO A 84 7.35 -1.25 -5.92
CA PRO A 84 6.89 -0.55 -7.11
C PRO A 84 6.84 0.97 -6.89
N GLN A 85 6.88 1.73 -7.99
CA GLN A 85 6.97 3.20 -7.98
C GLN A 85 8.17 3.69 -7.15
N TYR A 86 8.04 4.75 -6.35
CA TYR A 86 9.11 5.24 -5.47
C TYR A 86 9.30 4.38 -4.21
N GLY A 87 8.62 3.24 -4.12
CA GLY A 87 8.71 2.33 -2.99
C GLY A 87 7.56 2.50 -1.98
N LEU A 88 7.54 1.60 -1.01
CA LEU A 88 6.56 1.58 0.06
C LEU A 88 6.86 2.67 1.09
N LEU A 89 5.84 3.46 1.41
CA LEU A 89 5.87 4.45 2.49
C LEU A 89 5.94 3.75 3.87
N PRO A 90 6.62 4.34 4.87
CA PRO A 90 6.54 3.87 6.25
C PRO A 90 5.12 3.85 6.78
N LEU A 91 4.76 2.83 7.55
CA LEU A 91 3.40 2.69 8.12
C LEU A 91 3.01 3.89 9.01
N ASP A 92 3.82 4.17 10.03
CA ASP A 92 3.53 5.20 11.04
C ASP A 92 4.72 6.14 11.32
N GLU A 93 5.90 5.85 10.74
CA GLU A 93 7.06 6.74 10.90
C GLU A 93 6.89 8.02 10.07
N PRO A 94 7.44 9.16 10.52
CA PRO A 94 7.48 10.39 9.74
C PRO A 94 8.18 10.18 8.40
N LEU A 95 7.74 10.90 7.38
CA LEU A 95 8.48 10.98 6.13
C LEU A 95 9.73 11.88 6.28
N PRO A 96 10.74 11.71 5.41
CA PRO A 96 11.84 12.67 5.33
C PRO A 96 11.32 14.08 5.07
N VAL A 97 11.99 15.11 5.59
CA VAL A 97 11.55 16.52 5.45
C VAL A 97 11.41 16.99 4.00
N GLU A 98 12.04 16.29 3.06
CA GLU A 98 12.00 16.57 1.62
C GLU A 98 10.88 15.80 0.88
N SER A 99 9.94 15.15 1.59
CA SER A 99 8.76 14.54 0.95
C SER A 99 7.87 15.60 0.30
N GLU A 100 7.17 15.23 -0.77
CA GLU A 100 6.17 16.12 -1.36
C GLU A 100 5.03 16.38 -0.37
N ASP A 101 4.66 17.66 -0.20
CA ASP A 101 3.58 18.10 0.70
C ASP A 101 2.28 17.29 0.49
N ALA A 102 2.00 16.88 -0.75
CA ALA A 102 0.82 16.09 -1.10
C ALA A 102 0.79 14.73 -0.39
N VAL A 103 1.93 14.05 -0.24
CA VAL A 103 1.97 12.75 0.48
C VAL A 103 1.67 12.97 1.95
N ASP A 104 2.21 14.03 2.55
CA ASP A 104 1.99 14.36 3.95
C ASP A 104 0.52 14.71 4.21
N ASP A 105 -0.11 15.51 3.35
CA ASP A 105 -1.54 15.83 3.42
C ASP A 105 -2.42 14.57 3.35
N LEU A 106 -2.13 13.65 2.42
CA LEU A 106 -2.87 12.39 2.30
C LEU A 106 -2.67 11.49 3.52
N ARG A 107 -1.45 11.43 4.03
CA ARG A 107 -1.12 10.69 5.24
C ARG A 107 -1.82 11.27 6.47
N GLU A 108 -1.90 12.59 6.60
CA GLU A 108 -2.67 13.24 7.66
C GLU A 108 -4.17 12.94 7.54
N GLN A 109 -4.71 12.97 6.32
CA GLN A 109 -6.09 12.60 6.05
C GLN A 109 -6.39 11.16 6.48
N ASP A 110 -5.54 10.22 6.07
CA ASP A 110 -5.69 8.78 6.37
C ASP A 110 -5.75 8.53 7.89
N ARG A 111 -5.10 9.40 8.68
CA ARG A 111 -4.97 9.29 10.14
C ARG A 111 -6.06 10.00 10.91
N ARG A 112 -7.05 10.59 10.24
CA ARG A 112 -8.20 11.21 10.91
C ARG A 112 -9.03 10.16 11.66
N PRO A 113 -9.60 10.50 12.83
CA PRO A 113 -10.44 9.57 13.57
C PRO A 113 -11.56 8.97 12.72
N GLY A 114 -11.66 7.64 12.71
CA GLY A 114 -12.69 6.91 11.96
C GLY A 114 -12.43 6.74 10.47
N PHE A 115 -11.41 7.39 9.89
CA PHE A 115 -11.15 7.32 8.45
C PHE A 115 -10.79 5.90 8.01
N LEU A 116 -9.80 5.25 8.63
CA LEU A 116 -9.41 3.86 8.29
C LEU A 116 -10.43 2.82 8.69
N ALA A 117 -11.25 3.10 9.70
CA ALA A 117 -12.28 2.19 10.19
C ALA A 117 -13.58 2.26 9.36
N ALA A 118 -13.75 3.30 8.54
CA ALA A 118 -14.88 3.40 7.63
C ALA A 118 -14.71 2.42 6.45
N PRO A 119 -15.79 1.80 5.95
CA PRO A 119 -15.71 0.93 4.79
C PRO A 119 -15.38 1.74 3.53
N PHE A 120 -14.45 1.23 2.72
CA PHE A 120 -14.11 1.81 1.43
C PHE A 120 -15.34 1.86 0.50
N PRO A 121 -15.71 3.05 -0.01
CA PRO A 121 -17.02 3.24 -0.64
C PRO A 121 -17.07 2.82 -2.11
N LEU A 122 -15.93 2.87 -2.83
CA LEU A 122 -15.89 2.60 -4.26
C LEU A 122 -15.95 1.10 -4.54
N ARG A 123 -16.71 0.72 -5.57
CA ARG A 123 -16.85 -0.66 -6.05
C ARG A 123 -16.29 -0.89 -7.45
N GLY A 124 -15.86 0.18 -8.10
CA GLY A 124 -15.28 0.18 -9.43
C GLY A 124 -14.56 1.51 -9.68
N GLU A 125 -14.07 1.68 -10.90
CA GLU A 125 -13.44 2.92 -11.36
C GLU A 125 -14.34 4.13 -11.10
N TRP A 126 -13.74 5.20 -10.59
CA TRP A 126 -14.38 6.47 -10.31
C TRP A 126 -13.63 7.59 -11.02
N ARG A 127 -14.38 8.53 -11.61
CA ARG A 127 -13.84 9.72 -12.24
C ARG A 127 -14.58 10.94 -11.71
N GLY A 128 -13.83 11.95 -11.30
CA GLY A 128 -14.38 13.20 -10.82
C GLY A 128 -15.05 14.01 -11.91
N SER A 129 -16.11 14.71 -11.53
CA SER A 129 -16.70 15.79 -12.31
C SER A 129 -16.19 17.13 -11.80
N PRO A 130 -15.83 18.10 -12.67
CA PRO A 130 -15.46 19.45 -12.25
C PRO A 130 -16.50 20.16 -11.38
N ALA A 131 -17.78 19.76 -11.47
CA ALA A 131 -18.86 20.33 -10.66
C ALA A 131 -18.89 19.83 -9.20
N GLU A 132 -18.21 18.70 -8.90
CA GLU A 132 -18.26 18.02 -7.60
C GLU A 132 -17.02 18.32 -6.73
N ARG A 133 -16.01 19.00 -7.27
CA ARG A 133 -14.72 19.35 -6.62
C ARG A 133 -14.81 20.38 -5.48
N PHE A 134 -16.01 20.83 -5.12
CA PHE A 134 -16.19 21.89 -4.11
C PHE A 134 -16.59 21.34 -2.73
N ASP A 135 -16.81 20.04 -2.60
CA ASP A 135 -17.11 19.39 -1.32
C ASP A 135 -15.91 18.56 -0.84
N GLU A 136 -15.06 19.19 -0.04
CA GLU A 136 -13.87 18.55 0.51
C GLU A 136 -14.19 17.33 1.39
N GLU A 137 -15.35 17.30 2.06
CA GLU A 137 -15.71 16.18 2.92
C GLU A 137 -16.08 14.96 2.07
N ALA A 138 -16.84 15.18 0.99
CA ALA A 138 -17.12 14.15 0.00
C ALA A 138 -15.84 13.67 -0.68
N GLU A 139 -14.91 14.58 -1.02
CA GLU A 139 -13.62 14.21 -1.60
C GLU A 139 -12.78 13.34 -0.66
N ARG A 140 -12.72 13.67 0.63
CA ARG A 140 -12.02 12.83 1.60
C ARG A 140 -12.72 11.48 1.80
N ALA A 141 -14.04 11.49 1.92
CA ALA A 141 -14.84 10.30 2.15
C ALA A 141 -14.71 9.29 0.99
N ARG A 142 -14.43 9.74 -0.24
CA ARG A 142 -14.28 8.89 -1.44
C ARG A 142 -13.21 7.79 -1.27
N VAL A 143 -12.19 8.06 -0.47
CA VAL A 143 -11.06 7.15 -0.23
C VAL A 143 -10.96 6.71 1.23
N ALA A 144 -12.00 6.94 2.05
CA ALA A 144 -12.07 6.42 3.41
C ALA A 144 -11.87 4.90 3.44
N GLY A 145 -11.29 4.35 4.50
CA GLY A 145 -10.99 2.93 4.60
C GLY A 145 -9.80 2.47 3.75
N SER A 146 -8.96 3.39 3.28
CA SER A 146 -7.72 3.08 2.55
C SER A 146 -6.50 3.81 3.13
N LEU A 147 -5.32 3.27 2.86
CA LEU A 147 -4.02 3.84 3.23
C LEU A 147 -3.22 4.20 1.98
N VAL A 148 -2.65 5.39 1.90
CA VAL A 148 -1.59 5.67 0.93
C VAL A 148 -0.34 4.88 1.32
N ILE A 149 0.15 4.03 0.40
CA ILE A 149 1.28 3.13 0.66
C ILE A 149 2.45 3.33 -0.31
N ALA A 150 2.26 4.04 -1.42
CA ALA A 150 3.33 4.39 -2.36
C ALA A 150 2.89 5.58 -3.22
N GLU A 151 3.85 6.18 -3.90
CA GLU A 151 3.69 7.31 -4.83
C GLU A 151 4.57 7.08 -6.07
N SER A 152 4.14 7.60 -7.23
CA SER A 152 4.94 7.67 -8.48
C SER A 152 5.24 9.09 -8.96
N GLY A 153 4.95 10.11 -8.15
CA GLY A 153 5.05 11.51 -8.52
C GLY A 153 3.89 11.98 -9.40
N CYS A 154 3.90 13.25 -9.80
CA CYS A 154 2.86 13.86 -10.63
C CYS A 154 1.43 13.73 -10.06
N GLY A 155 1.30 13.65 -8.74
CA GLY A 155 0.00 13.47 -8.06
C GLY A 155 -0.61 12.07 -8.22
N GLU A 156 0.20 11.06 -8.56
CA GLU A 156 -0.23 9.66 -8.63
C GLU A 156 0.17 8.88 -7.38
N PHE A 157 -0.84 8.36 -6.68
CA PHE A 157 -0.68 7.62 -5.44
C PHE A 157 -1.21 6.19 -5.56
N VAL A 158 -0.68 5.33 -4.71
CA VAL A 158 -1.12 3.95 -4.56
C VAL A 158 -1.75 3.79 -3.19
N ARG A 159 -3.02 3.43 -3.17
CA ARG A 159 -3.80 3.18 -1.97
C ARG A 159 -4.00 1.69 -1.75
N LEU A 160 -3.87 1.25 -0.51
CA LEU A 160 -4.30 -0.06 -0.05
C LEU A 160 -5.64 0.07 0.66
N VAL A 161 -6.66 -0.64 0.21
CA VAL A 161 -7.92 -0.72 0.96
C VAL A 161 -7.69 -1.56 2.21
N VAL A 162 -8.01 -1.01 3.38
CA VAL A 162 -7.85 -1.68 4.68
C VAL A 162 -9.17 -2.09 5.31
N THR A 163 -10.27 -1.41 4.98
CA THR A 163 -11.60 -1.73 5.53
C THR A 163 -12.65 -1.77 4.43
N GLY A 164 -13.50 -2.78 4.46
CA GLY A 164 -14.60 -2.98 3.50
C GLY A 164 -14.40 -4.20 2.59
N PRO A 165 -15.29 -4.41 1.60
CA PRO A 165 -15.31 -5.61 0.76
C PRO A 165 -14.05 -5.84 -0.08
N SER A 166 -13.32 -4.77 -0.40
CA SER A 166 -12.09 -4.80 -1.20
C SER A 166 -10.81 -4.76 -0.34
N ALA A 167 -10.89 -5.03 0.97
CA ALA A 167 -9.73 -5.00 1.85
C ALA A 167 -8.61 -5.93 1.34
N GLY A 168 -7.39 -5.40 1.23
CA GLY A 168 -6.23 -6.07 0.63
C GLY A 168 -5.95 -5.70 -0.83
N GLN A 169 -6.90 -5.05 -1.50
CA GLN A 169 -6.75 -4.60 -2.88
C GLN A 169 -6.02 -3.26 -2.98
N ILE A 170 -5.20 -3.11 -4.02
CA ILE A 170 -4.60 -1.83 -4.41
C ILE A 170 -5.55 -1.00 -5.27
N TRP A 171 -5.53 0.31 -5.07
CA TRP A 171 -6.25 1.29 -5.87
C TRP A 171 -5.27 2.39 -6.28
N PHE A 172 -5.31 2.78 -7.55
CA PHE A 172 -4.49 3.87 -8.08
C PHE A 172 -5.30 5.15 -8.00
N ASP A 173 -4.79 6.15 -7.29
CA ASP A 173 -5.41 7.45 -7.05
C ASP A 173 -4.62 8.52 -7.80
N ASP A 174 -5.13 8.90 -8.97
CA ASP A 174 -4.58 9.93 -9.82
C ASP A 174 -5.31 11.24 -9.51
N MET A 175 -4.71 12.05 -8.64
CA MET A 175 -5.27 13.33 -8.21
C MET A 175 -5.20 14.39 -9.30
N THR A 176 -4.27 14.26 -10.25
CA THR A 176 -4.16 15.19 -11.38
C THR A 176 -5.39 15.09 -12.28
N TRP A 177 -5.90 13.88 -12.49
CA TRP A 177 -7.04 13.62 -13.38
C TRP A 177 -8.34 13.26 -12.65
N ASP A 178 -8.38 13.40 -11.32
CA ASP A 178 -9.45 12.92 -10.42
C ASP A 178 -9.95 11.54 -10.80
N HIS A 179 -9.04 10.59 -10.85
CA HIS A 179 -9.33 9.27 -11.36
C HIS A 179 -8.82 8.22 -10.40
N ILE A 180 -9.75 7.42 -9.88
CA ILE A 180 -9.44 6.35 -8.96
C ILE A 180 -9.87 5.04 -9.60
N ARG A 181 -8.93 4.10 -9.74
CA ARG A 181 -9.20 2.81 -10.38
C ARG A 181 -8.71 1.63 -9.55
N PRO A 182 -9.46 0.51 -9.55
CA PRO A 182 -9.02 -0.70 -8.88
C PRO A 182 -7.77 -1.29 -9.55
N GLY A 183 -6.92 -1.89 -8.72
CA GLY A 183 -5.76 -2.68 -9.09
C GLY A 183 -5.87 -4.13 -8.60
N PRO A 184 -4.79 -4.91 -8.66
CA PRO A 184 -4.76 -6.25 -8.09
C PRO A 184 -4.61 -6.21 -6.57
N ASP A 185 -4.60 -7.37 -5.92
CA ASP A 185 -4.27 -7.48 -4.50
C ASP A 185 -2.83 -7.04 -4.23
N PHE A 186 -2.56 -6.51 -3.02
CA PHE A 186 -1.25 -5.99 -2.61
C PHE A 186 -0.10 -6.94 -2.94
N ARG A 187 -0.28 -8.24 -2.70
CA ARG A 187 0.74 -9.25 -2.97
C ARG A 187 1.07 -9.32 -4.45
N ASP A 188 0.05 -9.41 -5.29
CA ASP A 188 0.24 -9.58 -6.72
C ASP A 188 0.80 -8.31 -7.35
N TRP A 189 0.36 -7.15 -6.87
CA TRP A 189 0.94 -5.85 -7.24
C TRP A 189 2.45 -5.82 -6.98
N TYR A 190 2.87 -6.13 -5.75
CA TYR A 190 4.28 -6.06 -5.35
C TYR A 190 5.13 -7.16 -6.02
N LEU A 191 4.62 -8.39 -6.13
CA LEU A 191 5.33 -9.47 -6.82
C LEU A 191 5.47 -9.18 -8.32
N SER A 192 4.51 -8.51 -8.95
CA SER A 192 4.62 -8.13 -10.37
C SER A 192 5.79 -7.19 -10.64
N TRP A 193 6.15 -6.34 -9.66
CA TRP A 193 7.34 -5.48 -9.75
C TRP A 193 8.63 -6.29 -9.65
N LEU A 194 8.69 -7.28 -8.78
CA LEU A 194 9.87 -8.17 -8.66
C LEU A 194 10.16 -8.96 -9.94
N LEU A 195 9.17 -9.15 -10.81
CA LEU A 195 9.30 -9.87 -12.08
C LEU A 195 9.79 -8.99 -13.24
N ARG A 196 9.93 -7.67 -13.04
CA ARG A 196 10.46 -6.73 -14.05
C ARG A 196 11.99 -6.68 -14.05
#